data_AF-A0A7S1C3D9-F1
#
_entry.id   AF-A0A7S1C3D9-F1
#
_cell.length_a   1.000
_cell.length_b   1.000
_cell.length_c   1.000
_cell.angle_alpha   90.00
_cell.angle_beta   90.00
_cell.angle_gamma   90.00
#
_symmetry.space_group_name_H-M   'P 1'
#
loop_
_entity.id
_entity.type
_entity.pdbx_description
1 polymer ?
#
loop_
_entity_poly.entity_id
_entity_poly.type
_entity_poly.pdbx_seq_one_letter_code
_entity_poly.pdbx_strand_id
1 'polypeptide(L)'
;GAGGGGGGPGGAPFRTIATVTLWSIHIVLVVRSDIVPHITAMSTSSKGTGIAGVMGNKGGVGVSITLDQQTSLAFVSSHLAARPGRVAQRNDNYRDICRGLTLGPSRDVEFVSANSHVFWMGDLNYRIDRGGLNIAHWGGLDHSSFLSNFRVRIPETRVKTENKRSFTEYVLDVSSDGKVWQLGVRYSKFFEMHKMLESFVGSAAKLPRLPPKKMFGSSLLQRFVEKRKAQLAEYLEAVLRIPTVWRCREFVTFLDSPDGALEKQFSDLWERTAAKEFNEVVGLIHSQRWDELARSDQLLREMNSSHVFVGFSEGALSFPPTYRMNKDADGYSNKRNQNPSYCDRVLWRSRPGYRG
;
A
#
# COMPACT_ATOMS: atom_id res chain seq x y z
N GLY A 1 -50.44 44.88 30.05
CA GLY A 1 -50.70 43.70 29.22
C GLY A 1 -49.51 43.48 28.32
N ALA A 2 -49.05 42.24 28.24
CA ALA A 2 -47.87 41.78 27.51
C ALA A 2 -47.95 41.99 25.98
N GLY A 3 -46.78 41.93 25.33
CA GLY A 3 -46.67 41.81 23.88
C GLY A 3 -45.24 41.95 23.35
N GLY A 4 -44.32 41.11 23.85
CA GLY A 4 -42.96 41.00 23.31
C GLY A 4 -42.94 40.26 21.97
N GLY A 5 -42.13 40.76 21.03
CA GLY A 5 -41.85 40.14 19.74
C GLY A 5 -40.40 40.37 19.35
N GLY A 6 -39.47 39.76 20.08
CA GLY A 6 -38.04 39.77 19.78
C GLY A 6 -37.73 38.84 18.60
N GLY A 7 -37.69 39.41 17.39
CA GLY A 7 -37.11 38.76 16.22
C GLY A 7 -35.61 39.05 16.13
N GLY A 8 -34.78 38.23 16.80
CA GLY A 8 -33.34 38.25 16.57
C GLY A 8 -33.00 37.61 15.21
N PRO A 9 -31.95 38.07 14.50
CA PRO A 9 -31.59 37.53 13.19
C PRO A 9 -31.13 36.08 13.33
N GLY A 10 -31.91 35.14 12.74
CA GLY A 10 -31.61 33.72 12.74
C GLY A 10 -30.30 33.44 12.00
N GLY A 11 -29.24 33.11 12.75
CA GLY A 11 -27.97 32.67 12.18
C GLY A 11 -28.12 31.36 11.39
N ALA A 12 -27.20 31.11 10.45
CA ALA A 12 -27.19 29.86 9.68
C ALA A 12 -27.18 28.62 10.61
N PRO A 13 -27.89 27.53 10.31
CA PRO A 13 -28.00 26.35 11.18
C PRO A 13 -26.67 25.59 11.36
N PHE A 14 -25.75 25.75 10.40
CA PHE A 14 -24.43 25.16 10.41
C PHE A 14 -23.35 26.20 10.06
N ARG A 15 -22.14 25.98 10.58
CA ARG A 15 -20.96 26.79 10.32
C ARG A 15 -19.79 25.91 9.94
N THR A 16 -19.12 26.26 8.85
CA THR A 16 -17.80 25.71 8.52
C THR A 16 -16.79 26.30 9.49
N ILE A 17 -16.11 25.45 10.25
CA ILE A 17 -15.11 25.89 11.24
C ILE A 17 -13.67 25.63 10.81
N ALA A 18 -13.46 24.70 9.88
CA ALA A 18 -12.15 24.43 9.30
C ALA A 18 -12.26 23.92 7.87
N THR A 19 -11.29 24.28 7.06
CA THR A 19 -11.05 23.69 5.74
C THR A 19 -9.55 23.50 5.59
N VAL A 20 -9.12 22.27 5.36
CA VAL A 20 -7.70 21.93 5.20
C VAL A 20 -7.52 21.21 3.88
N THR A 21 -6.52 21.65 3.12
CA THR A 21 -6.24 21.16 1.77
C THR A 21 -4.77 20.79 1.64
N LEU A 22 -4.51 19.67 1.00
CA LEU A 22 -3.19 19.26 0.54
C LEU A 22 -3.33 18.68 -0.87
N TRP A 23 -2.93 19.46 -1.88
CA TRP A 23 -3.21 19.17 -3.29
C TRP A 23 -4.71 18.94 -3.54
N SER A 24 -5.09 17.70 -3.86
CA SER A 24 -6.48 17.28 -4.14
C SER A 24 -7.14 16.56 -2.96
N ILE A 25 -6.50 16.59 -1.79
CA ILE A 25 -7.02 16.01 -0.55
C ILE A 25 -7.61 17.15 0.26
N HIS A 26 -8.90 17.08 0.55
CA HIS A 26 -9.62 18.12 1.27
C HIS A 26 -10.33 17.50 2.48
N ILE A 27 -10.41 18.26 3.56
CA ILE A 27 -11.33 18.02 4.66
C ILE A 27 -12.00 19.34 5.04
N VAL A 28 -13.32 19.30 5.19
CA VAL A 28 -14.14 20.43 5.60
C VAL A 28 -14.90 20.00 6.85
N LEU A 29 -14.70 20.71 7.96
CA LEU A 29 -15.42 20.46 9.19
C LEU A 29 -16.55 21.49 9.32
N VAL A 30 -17.79 21.00 9.24
CA VAL A 30 -19.01 21.78 9.37
C VAL A 30 -19.73 21.35 10.64
N VAL A 31 -20.10 22.31 11.48
CA VAL A 31 -20.64 22.08 12.81
C VAL A 31 -21.93 22.87 12.99
N ARG A 32 -22.90 22.31 13.74
CA ARG A 32 -24.15 23.00 14.08
C ARG A 32 -23.84 24.26 14.89
N SER A 33 -24.53 25.37 14.61
CA SER A 33 -24.13 26.68 15.14
C SER A 33 -24.17 26.80 16.66
N ASP A 34 -25.05 26.04 17.31
CA ASP A 34 -25.16 25.93 18.78
C ASP A 34 -24.02 25.15 19.43
N ILE A 35 -23.28 24.32 18.68
CA ILE A 35 -22.10 23.58 19.18
C ILE A 35 -20.83 24.43 19.11
N VAL A 36 -20.79 25.46 18.27
CA VAL A 36 -19.59 26.31 18.10
C VAL A 36 -19.07 26.92 19.41
N PRO A 37 -19.91 27.44 20.33
CA PRO A 37 -19.45 27.93 21.63
C PRO A 37 -18.79 26.87 22.53
N HIS A 38 -19.07 25.59 22.30
CA HIS A 38 -18.52 24.47 23.06
C HIS A 38 -17.13 24.03 22.55
N ILE A 39 -16.67 24.55 21.40
CA ILE A 39 -15.34 24.23 20.88
C ILE A 39 -14.30 25.09 21.58
N THR A 40 -13.58 24.50 22.53
CA THR A 40 -12.62 25.21 23.38
C THR A 40 -11.20 25.20 22.84
N ALA A 41 -10.87 24.29 21.93
CA ALA A 41 -9.61 24.27 21.21
C ALA A 41 -9.79 23.67 19.82
N MET A 42 -8.95 24.10 18.88
CA MET A 42 -8.93 23.55 17.52
C MET A 42 -7.49 23.54 16.99
N SER A 43 -7.15 22.53 16.20
CA SER A 43 -5.91 22.51 15.43
C SER A 43 -6.12 21.87 14.07
N THR A 44 -5.28 22.24 13.11
CA THR A 44 -5.27 21.69 11.75
C THR A 44 -3.86 21.30 11.37
N SER A 45 -3.71 20.30 10.50
CA SER A 45 -2.40 19.82 10.06
C SER A 45 -2.51 19.14 8.70
N SER A 46 -1.39 19.06 7.97
CA SER A 46 -1.30 18.32 6.71
C SER A 46 0.09 17.69 6.56
N LYS A 47 0.16 16.56 5.85
CA LYS A 47 1.38 15.81 5.62
C LYS A 47 1.40 15.19 4.23
N GLY A 48 2.36 15.60 3.40
CA GLY A 48 2.68 14.94 2.14
C GLY A 48 3.45 13.63 2.34
N THR A 49 3.16 12.65 1.48
CA THR A 49 3.81 11.32 1.48
C THR A 49 4.18 10.85 0.06
N GLY A 50 4.25 11.79 -0.89
CA GLY A 50 4.68 11.53 -2.27
C GLY A 50 6.18 11.20 -2.38
N ILE A 51 6.73 11.29 -3.60
CA ILE A 51 8.17 11.18 -3.87
C ILE A 51 8.93 12.15 -2.96
N ALA A 52 9.96 11.65 -2.29
CA ALA A 52 10.75 12.38 -1.30
C ALA A 52 9.94 13.00 -0.12
N GLY A 53 8.73 12.51 0.15
CA GLY A 53 7.88 12.98 1.25
C GLY A 53 7.24 14.36 1.03
N VAL A 54 7.40 14.96 -0.15
CA VAL A 54 6.88 16.31 -0.47
C VAL A 54 6.30 16.39 -1.89
N MET A 55 6.69 15.52 -2.83
CA MET A 55 6.32 15.66 -4.24
C MET A 55 5.30 14.59 -4.67
N GLY A 56 4.05 14.98 -4.94
CA GLY A 56 3.02 14.11 -5.49
C GLY A 56 1.72 14.14 -4.68
N ASN A 57 0.61 13.76 -5.31
CA ASN A 57 -0.76 13.93 -4.78
C ASN A 57 -1.17 12.89 -3.72
N LYS A 58 -0.29 12.59 -2.75
CA LYS A 58 -0.48 11.57 -1.71
C LYS A 58 -0.12 12.13 -0.35
N GLY A 59 -0.92 11.82 0.66
CA GLY A 59 -0.74 12.34 2.00
C GLY A 59 -2.02 12.31 2.83
N GLY A 60 -2.05 13.13 3.87
CA GLY A 60 -3.20 13.31 4.75
C GLY A 60 -3.36 14.76 5.20
N VAL A 61 -4.61 15.15 5.45
CA VAL A 61 -5.01 16.39 6.10
C VAL A 61 -5.84 16.05 7.32
N GLY A 62 -5.81 16.90 8.34
CA GLY A 62 -6.68 16.68 9.48
C GLY A 62 -7.02 17.94 10.26
N VAL A 63 -8.09 17.81 11.02
CA VAL A 63 -8.64 18.82 11.93
C VAL A 63 -8.89 18.12 13.25
N SER A 64 -8.55 18.76 14.36
CA SER A 64 -9.04 18.33 15.67
C SER A 64 -9.75 19.47 16.38
N ILE A 65 -10.75 19.11 17.17
CA ILE A 65 -11.47 20.02 18.06
C ILE A 65 -11.51 19.42 19.47
N THR A 66 -11.53 20.28 20.48
CA THR A 66 -11.84 19.88 21.86
C THR A 66 -13.16 20.50 22.25
N LEU A 67 -14.10 19.66 22.69
CA LEU A 67 -15.39 20.05 23.22
C LEU A 67 -15.33 20.18 24.74
N ASP A 68 -15.78 21.31 25.26
CA ASP A 68 -15.90 21.64 26.69
C ASP A 68 -14.65 21.29 27.50
N GLN A 69 -13.46 21.46 26.91
CA GLN A 69 -12.14 21.13 27.50
C GLN A 69 -11.92 19.65 27.86
N GLN A 70 -12.88 18.75 27.57
CA GLN A 70 -12.84 17.36 28.01
C GLN A 70 -12.65 16.38 26.84
N THR A 71 -13.46 16.50 25.80
CA THR A 71 -13.52 15.50 24.72
C THR A 71 -12.81 16.02 23.48
N SER A 72 -11.69 15.38 23.12
CA SER A 72 -10.93 15.73 21.92
C SER A 72 -11.29 14.78 20.76
N LEU A 73 -11.64 15.37 19.63
CA LEU A 73 -12.01 14.67 18.40
C LEU A 73 -11.00 15.04 17.31
N ALA A 74 -10.39 14.06 16.66
CA ALA A 74 -9.56 14.26 15.47
C ALA A 74 -10.22 13.62 14.25
N PHE A 75 -10.24 14.35 13.14
CA PHE A 75 -10.73 13.91 11.84
C PHE A 75 -9.58 13.99 10.84
N VAL A 76 -9.27 12.88 10.18
CA VAL A 76 -8.18 12.77 9.21
C VAL A 76 -8.74 12.27 7.89
N SER A 77 -8.41 12.95 6.79
CA SER A 77 -8.66 12.50 5.42
C SER A 77 -7.34 12.21 4.74
N SER A 78 -7.21 11.09 4.05
CA SER A 78 -5.97 10.71 3.37
C SER A 78 -6.20 10.10 1.99
N HIS A 79 -5.17 10.19 1.16
CA HIS A 79 -5.10 9.53 -0.15
C HIS A 79 -3.75 8.81 -0.23
N LEU A 80 -3.78 7.49 -0.13
CA LEU A 80 -2.57 6.65 -0.03
C LEU A 80 -2.13 6.09 -1.39
N ALA A 81 -0.95 5.47 -1.44
CA ALA A 81 -0.36 4.94 -2.67
C ALA A 81 -1.32 4.03 -3.47
N ALA A 82 -1.55 4.39 -4.73
CA ALA A 82 -2.42 3.64 -5.64
C ALA A 82 -1.73 2.40 -6.21
N ARG A 83 -2.53 1.49 -6.78
CA ARG A 83 -2.19 0.19 -7.40
C ARG A 83 -2.18 -1.00 -6.43
N PRO A 84 -2.61 -2.20 -6.89
CA PRO A 84 -2.68 -3.40 -6.03
C PRO A 84 -1.36 -3.75 -5.33
N GLY A 85 -0.25 -3.81 -6.04
CA GLY A 85 1.06 -4.24 -5.51
C GLY A 85 1.74 -3.27 -4.52
N ARG A 86 1.13 -2.13 -4.17
CA ARG A 86 1.78 -1.09 -3.33
C ARG A 86 1.34 -1.10 -1.85
N VAL A 87 1.03 -2.28 -1.30
CA VAL A 87 0.58 -2.44 0.11
C VAL A 87 1.61 -1.84 1.08
N ALA A 88 2.88 -2.25 0.97
CA ALA A 88 3.93 -1.74 1.84
C ALA A 88 4.06 -0.20 1.78
N GLN A 89 3.93 0.39 0.58
CA GLN A 89 3.97 1.85 0.42
C GLN A 89 2.76 2.54 1.07
N ARG A 90 1.55 1.95 1.02
CA ARG A 90 0.38 2.46 1.75
C ARG A 90 0.60 2.42 3.26
N ASN A 91 1.17 1.33 3.76
CA ASN A 91 1.51 1.20 5.18
C ASN A 91 2.52 2.27 5.61
N ASP A 92 3.53 2.55 4.79
CA ASP A 92 4.50 3.61 5.04
C ASP A 92 3.86 5.00 4.97
N ASN A 93 2.95 5.25 4.01
CA ASN A 93 2.18 6.49 3.96
C ASN A 93 1.37 6.71 5.25
N TYR A 94 0.69 5.67 5.75
CA TYR A 94 -0.02 5.73 7.03
C TYR A 94 0.92 6.15 8.17
N ARG A 95 2.07 5.48 8.32
CA ARG A 95 3.06 5.79 9.37
C ARG A 95 3.62 7.20 9.25
N ASP A 96 3.87 7.68 8.05
CA ASP A 96 4.38 9.02 7.80
C ASP A 96 3.34 10.09 8.15
N ILE A 97 2.06 9.84 7.90
CA ILE A 97 0.95 10.72 8.30
C ILE A 97 0.83 10.72 9.83
N CYS A 98 0.87 9.55 10.49
CA CYS A 98 0.85 9.45 11.95
C CYS A 98 1.95 10.28 12.62
N ARG A 99 3.19 10.15 12.13
CA ARG A 99 4.35 10.92 12.64
C ARG A 99 4.32 12.40 12.26
N GLY A 100 3.65 12.74 11.16
CA GLY A 100 3.72 14.06 10.54
C GLY A 100 2.59 15.01 10.92
N LEU A 101 1.41 14.49 11.26
CA LEU A 101 0.27 15.31 11.67
C LEU A 101 0.36 15.67 13.16
N THR A 102 0.22 16.95 13.44
CA THR A 102 0.14 17.50 14.80
C THR A 102 -1.30 17.92 15.08
N LEU A 103 -2.07 17.02 15.70
CA LEU A 103 -3.49 17.22 16.01
C LEU A 103 -3.78 16.87 17.48
N GLY A 104 -4.78 17.52 18.07
CA GLY A 104 -5.23 17.28 19.42
C GLY A 104 -4.53 18.12 20.50
N PRO A 105 -4.70 17.75 21.78
CA PRO A 105 -4.33 18.59 22.92
C PRO A 105 -2.84 18.52 23.31
N SER A 106 -2.08 17.56 22.79
CA SER A 106 -0.65 17.38 23.10
C SER A 106 0.16 17.24 21.82
N ARG A 107 1.35 17.84 21.81
CA ARG A 107 2.34 17.69 20.73
C ARG A 107 3.43 16.66 21.04
N ASP A 108 3.48 16.19 22.29
CA ASP A 108 4.51 15.26 22.76
C ASP A 108 4.11 13.80 22.48
N VAL A 109 2.83 13.56 22.21
CA VAL A 109 2.27 12.25 21.90
C VAL A 109 1.66 12.28 20.50
N GLU A 110 1.83 11.20 19.75
CA GLU A 110 1.19 11.03 18.45
C GLU A 110 -0.33 11.28 18.54
N PHE A 111 -0.88 12.05 17.60
CA PHE A 111 -2.27 12.51 17.68
C PHE A 111 -3.28 11.36 17.82
N VAL A 112 -2.95 10.20 17.24
CA VAL A 112 -3.76 8.99 17.31
C VAL A 112 -4.07 8.66 18.77
N SER A 113 -3.06 8.78 19.65
CA SER A 113 -3.17 8.55 21.09
C SER A 113 -3.48 9.80 21.90
N ALA A 114 -3.22 10.99 21.38
CA ALA A 114 -3.50 12.26 22.08
C ALA A 114 -4.99 12.62 22.13
N ASN A 115 -5.82 12.12 21.20
CA ASN A 115 -7.25 12.44 21.12
C ASN A 115 -8.14 11.38 21.78
N SER A 116 -9.30 11.80 22.31
CA SER A 116 -10.33 10.89 22.86
C SER A 116 -10.92 10.00 21.78
N HIS A 117 -11.24 10.60 20.62
CA HIS A 117 -11.71 9.89 19.43
C HIS A 117 -10.95 10.35 18.19
N VAL A 118 -10.61 9.41 17.32
CA VAL A 118 -9.96 9.66 16.05
C VAL A 118 -10.79 8.99 14.96
N PHE A 119 -11.21 9.76 13.98
CA PHE A 119 -11.87 9.28 12.76
C PHE A 119 -10.90 9.45 11.60
N TRP A 120 -10.60 8.36 10.90
CA TRP A 120 -9.70 8.36 9.75
C TRP A 120 -10.45 7.87 8.52
N MET A 121 -10.44 8.67 7.46
CA MET A 121 -11.19 8.37 6.24
C MET A 121 -10.42 8.73 4.96
N GLY A 122 -11.00 8.40 3.82
CA GLY A 122 -10.54 8.80 2.49
C GLY A 122 -10.23 7.61 1.56
N ASP A 123 -9.54 7.91 0.45
CA ASP A 123 -9.10 6.90 -0.51
C ASP A 123 -7.81 6.23 -0.01
N LEU A 124 -7.99 5.23 0.86
CA LEU A 124 -6.89 4.46 1.42
C LEU A 124 -6.25 3.51 0.39
N ASN A 125 -6.89 3.31 -0.77
CA ASN A 125 -6.35 2.60 -1.93
C ASN A 125 -5.92 1.13 -1.70
N TYR A 126 -6.30 0.51 -0.58
CA TYR A 126 -6.16 -0.94 -0.39
C TYR A 126 -7.14 -1.68 -1.32
N ARG A 127 -6.73 -2.85 -1.80
CA ARG A 127 -7.42 -3.57 -2.89
C ARG A 127 -7.97 -4.90 -2.44
N ILE A 128 -8.97 -5.37 -3.19
CA ILE A 128 -9.33 -6.79 -3.20
C ILE A 128 -8.27 -7.53 -4.01
N ASP A 129 -7.61 -8.46 -3.34
CA ASP A 129 -6.52 -9.25 -3.88
C ASP A 129 -6.68 -10.68 -3.37
N ARG A 130 -7.12 -11.56 -4.26
CA ARG A 130 -7.32 -13.00 -3.97
C ARG A 130 -6.02 -13.78 -4.13
N GLY A 131 -4.88 -13.10 -4.04
CA GLY A 131 -3.53 -13.65 -4.21
C GLY A 131 -3.27 -14.08 -5.64
N GLY A 132 -4.11 -13.60 -6.57
CA GLY A 132 -4.69 -14.31 -7.72
C GLY A 132 -4.80 -15.82 -7.58
N LEU A 133 -5.81 -16.35 -8.23
CA LEU A 133 -6.29 -17.70 -7.98
C LEU A 133 -5.20 -18.76 -7.93
N ASN A 134 -5.47 -19.78 -7.12
CA ASN A 134 -4.84 -21.09 -7.17
C ASN A 134 -5.11 -21.69 -8.56
N ILE A 135 -4.46 -21.17 -9.60
CA ILE A 135 -4.44 -21.79 -10.90
C ILE A 135 -3.42 -22.90 -10.74
N ALA A 136 -3.90 -24.08 -10.36
CA ALA A 136 -3.11 -25.31 -10.37
C ALA A 136 -2.35 -25.48 -11.70
N HIS A 137 -2.83 -24.87 -12.78
CA HIS A 137 -2.28 -24.94 -14.13
C HIS A 137 -2.16 -23.53 -14.75
N TRP A 138 -1.11 -22.76 -14.48
CA TRP A 138 -0.46 -21.70 -15.30
C TRP A 138 -1.06 -21.22 -16.65
N GLY A 139 -2.37 -21.12 -16.84
CA GLY A 139 -2.98 -20.92 -18.16
C GLY A 139 -2.50 -21.89 -19.26
N GLY A 140 -1.92 -23.05 -18.90
CA GLY A 140 -1.27 -23.99 -19.82
C GLY A 140 0.25 -23.81 -20.02
N LEU A 141 0.91 -22.81 -19.41
CA LEU A 141 2.37 -22.69 -19.41
C LEU A 141 2.99 -23.67 -18.41
N ASP A 142 3.59 -24.74 -18.90
CA ASP A 142 4.33 -25.67 -18.04
C ASP A 142 5.58 -24.96 -17.45
N HIS A 143 5.55 -24.70 -16.14
CA HIS A 143 6.63 -24.07 -15.40
C HIS A 143 7.96 -24.82 -15.56
N SER A 144 7.89 -26.15 -15.69
CA SER A 144 9.07 -26.98 -15.90
C SER A 144 9.65 -26.79 -17.31
N SER A 145 8.80 -26.74 -18.34
CA SER A 145 9.18 -26.36 -19.71
C SER A 145 9.76 -24.95 -19.79
N PHE A 146 9.17 -23.96 -19.12
CA PHE A 146 9.73 -22.60 -19.09
C PHE A 146 11.11 -22.56 -18.45
N LEU A 147 11.27 -23.18 -17.27
CA LEU A 147 12.56 -23.23 -16.58
C LEU A 147 13.62 -24.06 -17.33
N SER A 148 13.22 -24.93 -18.26
CA SER A 148 14.18 -25.62 -19.13
C SER A 148 14.92 -24.65 -20.06
N ASN A 149 14.28 -23.55 -20.45
CA ASN A 149 14.80 -22.52 -21.36
C ASN A 149 15.17 -21.21 -20.66
N PHE A 150 14.85 -21.08 -19.37
CA PHE A 150 15.16 -19.90 -18.56
C PHE A 150 16.32 -20.16 -17.58
N ARG A 151 17.39 -19.36 -17.64
CA ARG A 151 18.49 -19.44 -16.68
C ARG A 151 19.01 -18.06 -16.27
N VAL A 152 19.46 -17.96 -15.03
CA VAL A 152 20.22 -16.80 -14.53
C VAL A 152 21.54 -17.28 -13.97
N ARG A 153 22.63 -16.62 -14.36
CA ARG A 153 23.98 -16.85 -13.81
C ARG A 153 24.58 -15.54 -13.34
N ILE A 154 25.55 -15.61 -12.44
CA ILE A 154 26.33 -14.44 -12.00
C ILE A 154 27.81 -14.69 -12.33
N PRO A 155 28.23 -14.54 -13.60
CA PRO A 155 29.60 -14.89 -14.01
C PRO A 155 30.65 -14.02 -13.32
N GLU A 156 30.37 -12.73 -13.17
CA GLU A 156 31.34 -11.75 -12.71
C GLU A 156 30.73 -10.67 -11.80
N THR A 157 31.61 -9.86 -11.22
CA THR A 157 31.25 -8.67 -10.45
C THR A 157 32.10 -7.49 -10.90
N ARG A 158 31.52 -6.29 -10.86
CA ARG A 158 32.20 -5.03 -11.19
C ARG A 158 32.18 -4.10 -9.97
N VAL A 159 33.14 -3.19 -9.88
CA VAL A 159 33.07 -2.08 -8.91
C VAL A 159 32.54 -0.86 -9.65
N LYS A 160 31.43 -0.31 -9.16
CA LYS A 160 30.88 0.97 -9.65
C LYS A 160 31.02 2.03 -8.58
N THR A 161 31.22 3.27 -9.01
CA THR A 161 31.29 4.44 -8.12
C THR A 161 30.19 5.42 -8.51
N GLU A 162 29.34 5.74 -7.55
CA GLU A 162 28.22 6.68 -7.73
C GLU A 162 28.17 7.58 -6.49
N ASN A 163 28.00 8.89 -6.67
CA ASN A 163 27.95 9.86 -5.56
C ASN A 163 29.14 9.70 -4.57
N LYS A 164 30.35 9.52 -5.10
CA LYS A 164 31.60 9.30 -4.34
C LYS A 164 31.59 8.05 -3.45
N ARG A 165 30.66 7.10 -3.67
CA ARG A 165 30.59 5.83 -2.95
C ARG A 165 30.73 4.67 -3.93
N SER A 166 31.69 3.81 -3.67
CA SER A 166 31.90 2.59 -4.48
C SER A 166 31.08 1.43 -3.93
N PHE A 167 30.54 0.62 -4.84
CA PHE A 167 29.79 -0.58 -4.51
C PHE A 167 30.07 -1.70 -5.51
N THR A 168 29.85 -2.94 -5.07
CA THR A 168 29.89 -4.13 -5.93
C THR A 168 28.59 -4.24 -6.71
N GLU A 169 28.72 -4.26 -8.03
CA GLU A 169 27.68 -4.64 -8.98
C GLU A 169 27.86 -6.12 -9.34
N TYR A 170 26.80 -6.90 -9.20
CA TYR A 170 26.72 -8.29 -9.64
C TYR A 170 26.18 -8.30 -11.06
N VAL A 171 26.91 -8.89 -12.00
CA VAL A 171 26.47 -8.99 -13.39
C VAL A 171 25.66 -10.27 -13.53
N LEU A 172 24.38 -10.14 -13.86
CA LEU A 172 23.48 -11.27 -14.08
C LEU A 172 23.42 -11.52 -15.58
N ASP A 173 23.84 -12.70 -16.01
CA ASP A 173 23.52 -13.22 -17.34
C ASP A 173 22.14 -13.88 -17.25
N VAL A 174 21.14 -13.29 -17.89
CA VAL A 174 19.79 -13.85 -17.98
C VAL A 174 19.61 -14.41 -19.39
N SER A 175 19.16 -15.67 -19.46
CA SER A 175 18.83 -16.37 -20.70
C SER A 175 17.37 -16.78 -20.68
N SER A 176 16.63 -16.48 -21.75
CA SER A 176 15.25 -16.95 -21.97
C SER A 176 15.01 -17.14 -23.46
N ASP A 177 14.47 -18.30 -23.86
CA ASP A 177 14.11 -18.63 -25.25
C ASP A 177 15.18 -18.26 -26.29
N GLY A 178 16.43 -18.65 -26.00
CA GLY A 178 17.58 -18.41 -26.88
C GLY A 178 18.11 -16.96 -26.89
N LYS A 179 17.48 -16.03 -26.18
CA LYS A 179 17.99 -14.66 -25.97
C LYS A 179 18.80 -14.60 -24.69
N VAL A 180 19.87 -13.80 -24.71
CA VAL A 180 20.72 -13.54 -23.53
C VAL A 180 20.92 -12.04 -23.35
N TRP A 181 20.78 -11.55 -22.13
CA TRP A 181 21.06 -10.18 -21.75
C TRP A 181 21.76 -10.09 -20.39
N GLN A 182 22.41 -8.94 -20.14
CA GLN A 182 23.14 -8.68 -18.90
C GLN A 182 22.48 -7.59 -18.07
N LEU A 183 22.38 -7.83 -16.76
CA LEU A 183 21.89 -6.85 -15.79
C LEU A 183 22.95 -6.59 -14.72
N GLY A 184 23.24 -5.31 -14.48
CA GLY A 184 24.09 -4.88 -13.37
C GLY A 184 23.26 -4.59 -12.13
N VAL A 185 23.38 -5.44 -11.09
CA VAL A 185 22.54 -5.33 -9.88
C VAL A 185 23.39 -5.21 -8.63
N ARG A 186 23.16 -4.17 -7.82
CA ARG A 186 23.76 -4.05 -6.48
C ARG A 186 23.00 -4.87 -5.45
N TYR A 187 23.68 -5.35 -4.41
CA TYR A 187 23.07 -6.20 -3.36
C TYR A 187 21.78 -5.62 -2.75
N SER A 188 21.68 -4.29 -2.56
CA SER A 188 20.46 -3.70 -1.96
C SER A 188 19.20 -3.95 -2.81
N LYS A 189 19.33 -4.11 -4.13
CA LYS A 189 18.21 -4.44 -5.02
C LYS A 189 17.73 -5.87 -4.83
N PHE A 190 18.62 -6.83 -4.57
CA PHE A 190 18.21 -8.18 -4.16
C PHE A 190 17.45 -8.17 -2.82
N PHE A 191 17.90 -7.34 -1.87
CA PHE A 191 17.22 -7.20 -0.59
C PHE A 191 15.82 -6.58 -0.73
N GLU A 192 15.68 -5.53 -1.53
CA GLU A 192 14.39 -4.92 -1.86
C GLU A 192 13.45 -5.94 -2.52
N MET A 193 13.94 -6.68 -3.53
CA MET A 193 13.20 -7.75 -4.19
C MET A 193 12.76 -8.83 -3.20
N HIS A 194 13.65 -9.31 -2.32
CA HIS A 194 13.32 -10.33 -1.33
C HIS A 194 12.22 -9.88 -0.37
N LYS A 195 12.28 -8.64 0.14
CA LYS A 195 11.23 -8.09 1.01
C LYS A 195 9.89 -7.95 0.31
N MET A 196 9.92 -7.55 -0.95
CA MET A 196 8.73 -7.51 -1.78
C MET A 196 8.15 -8.92 -1.96
N LEU A 197 8.98 -9.91 -2.29
CA LEU A 197 8.54 -11.30 -2.45
C LEU A 197 7.98 -11.87 -1.15
N GLU A 198 8.59 -11.60 0.02
CA GLU A 198 8.05 -12.02 1.34
C GLU A 198 6.62 -11.50 1.54
N SER A 199 6.38 -10.24 1.20
CA SER A 199 5.05 -9.64 1.25
C SER A 199 4.09 -10.24 0.23
N PHE A 200 4.59 -10.60 -0.96
CA PHE A 200 3.77 -11.11 -2.06
C PHE A 200 3.34 -12.57 -1.86
N VAL A 201 4.28 -13.45 -1.50
CA VAL A 201 3.96 -14.88 -1.30
C VAL A 201 3.33 -15.12 0.07
N GLY A 202 3.53 -14.23 1.04
CA GLY A 202 3.03 -14.38 2.41
C GLY A 202 3.38 -15.74 3.01
N SER A 203 2.44 -16.35 3.73
CA SER A 203 2.60 -17.70 4.30
C SER A 203 2.50 -18.83 3.26
N ALA A 204 2.15 -18.53 2.00
CA ALA A 204 1.84 -19.54 0.99
C ALA A 204 3.10 -20.21 0.41
N ALA A 205 4.29 -19.59 0.51
CA ALA A 205 5.55 -20.19 0.10
C ALA A 205 6.71 -19.75 1.01
N LYS A 206 7.53 -20.71 1.45
CA LYS A 206 8.75 -20.42 2.20
C LYS A 206 9.86 -20.00 1.24
N LEU A 207 10.18 -18.71 1.21
CA LEU A 207 11.28 -18.21 0.39
C LEU A 207 12.65 -18.74 0.89
N PRO A 208 13.61 -18.96 -0.03
CA PRO A 208 14.98 -19.28 0.36
C PRO A 208 15.61 -18.11 1.12
N ARG A 209 16.57 -18.40 1.99
CA ARG A 209 17.25 -17.37 2.79
C ARG A 209 18.12 -16.50 1.88
N LEU A 210 17.88 -15.19 1.90
CA LEU A 210 18.77 -14.23 1.25
C LEU A 210 20.10 -14.13 2.05
N PRO A 211 21.27 -14.07 1.40
CA PRO A 211 22.54 -13.86 2.08
C PRO A 211 22.52 -12.55 2.87
N PRO A 212 22.97 -12.49 4.14
CA PRO A 212 22.74 -11.33 5.00
C PRO A 212 23.48 -10.07 4.54
N LYS A 213 22.97 -8.90 4.95
CA LYS A 213 23.67 -7.63 4.77
C LYS A 213 25.01 -7.65 5.51
N LYS A 214 26.03 -6.96 4.97
CA LYS A 214 27.29 -6.80 5.69
C LYS A 214 27.12 -5.68 6.72
N MET A 215 27.46 -5.94 7.98
CA MET A 215 27.35 -4.95 9.06
C MET A 215 28.69 -4.30 9.42
N PHE A 216 29.81 -4.98 9.16
CA PHE A 216 31.16 -4.52 9.51
C PHE A 216 32.18 -4.84 8.40
N GLY A 217 33.18 -3.97 8.23
CA GLY A 217 34.25 -4.10 7.23
C GLY A 217 33.81 -3.81 5.78
N SER A 218 34.78 -3.80 4.86
CA SER A 218 34.55 -3.39 3.46
C SER A 218 33.67 -4.38 2.70
N SER A 219 32.61 -3.89 2.06
CA SER A 219 31.78 -4.66 1.11
C SER A 219 32.50 -5.00 -0.20
N LEU A 220 33.62 -4.33 -0.48
CA LEU A 220 34.43 -4.50 -1.70
C LEU A 220 35.53 -5.56 -1.55
N LEU A 221 35.67 -6.15 -0.36
CA LEU A 221 36.71 -7.15 -0.10
C LEU A 221 36.49 -8.39 -0.98
N GLN A 222 37.45 -8.75 -1.83
CA GLN A 222 37.28 -9.79 -2.87
C GLN A 222 36.71 -11.11 -2.35
N ARG A 223 37.31 -11.69 -1.29
CA ARG A 223 36.83 -12.95 -0.67
C ARG A 223 35.36 -12.90 -0.26
N PHE A 224 34.91 -11.72 0.15
CA PHE A 224 33.54 -11.50 0.57
C PHE A 224 32.61 -11.34 -0.64
N VAL A 225 33.06 -10.62 -1.66
CA VAL A 225 32.36 -10.46 -2.93
C VAL A 225 32.14 -11.81 -3.60
N GLU A 226 33.18 -12.64 -3.71
CA GLU A 226 33.09 -13.99 -4.31
C GLU A 226 32.16 -14.91 -3.53
N LYS A 227 32.30 -14.95 -2.19
CA LYS A 227 31.39 -15.73 -1.35
C LYS A 227 29.93 -15.29 -1.56
N ARG A 228 29.67 -13.98 -1.56
CA ARG A 228 28.32 -13.46 -1.77
C ARG A 228 27.81 -13.72 -3.18
N LYS A 229 28.66 -13.67 -4.21
CA LYS A 229 28.31 -14.01 -5.60
C LYS A 229 27.75 -15.42 -5.68
N ALA A 230 28.46 -16.40 -5.11
CA ALA A 230 28.02 -17.80 -5.06
C ALA A 230 26.68 -17.95 -4.33
N GLN A 231 26.55 -17.34 -3.14
CA GLN A 231 25.32 -17.41 -2.36
C GLN A 231 24.12 -16.73 -3.04
N LEU A 232 24.34 -15.64 -3.79
CA LEU A 232 23.28 -14.99 -4.57
C LEU A 232 22.85 -15.83 -5.76
N ALA A 233 23.78 -16.55 -6.40
CA ALA A 233 23.45 -17.48 -7.47
C ALA A 233 22.57 -18.63 -6.96
N GLU A 234 22.95 -19.27 -5.85
CA GLU A 234 22.14 -20.31 -5.20
C GLU A 234 20.76 -19.78 -4.78
N TYR A 235 20.72 -18.57 -4.23
CA TYR A 235 19.46 -17.92 -3.85
C TYR A 235 18.54 -17.70 -5.06
N LEU A 236 19.05 -17.13 -6.16
CA LEU A 236 18.26 -16.92 -7.37
C LEU A 236 17.75 -18.24 -7.93
N GLU A 237 18.61 -19.25 -8.05
CA GLU A 237 18.21 -20.58 -8.51
C GLU A 237 17.08 -21.19 -7.67
N ALA A 238 17.10 -21.00 -6.36
CA ALA A 238 16.04 -21.47 -5.48
C ALA A 238 14.74 -20.65 -5.66
N VAL A 239 14.85 -19.32 -5.78
CA VAL A 239 13.69 -18.43 -6.00
C VAL A 239 12.99 -18.73 -7.33
N LEU A 240 13.75 -18.92 -8.42
CA LEU A 240 13.21 -19.18 -9.77
C LEU A 240 12.35 -20.45 -9.81
N ARG A 241 12.63 -21.43 -8.95
CA ARG A 241 11.85 -22.68 -8.84
C ARG A 241 10.51 -22.52 -8.14
N ILE A 242 10.24 -21.39 -7.48
CA ILE A 242 8.97 -21.14 -6.79
C ILE A 242 7.96 -20.61 -7.81
N PRO A 243 6.92 -21.37 -8.21
CA PRO A 243 6.03 -20.93 -9.28
C PRO A 243 5.31 -19.62 -8.96
N THR A 244 4.93 -19.43 -7.70
CA THR A 244 4.21 -18.25 -7.22
C THR A 244 4.97 -16.95 -7.46
N VAL A 245 6.32 -16.92 -7.39
CA VAL A 245 7.07 -15.66 -7.49
C VAL A 245 6.99 -15.03 -8.89
N TRP A 246 6.74 -15.82 -9.93
CA TRP A 246 6.61 -15.35 -11.31
C TRP A 246 5.29 -14.62 -11.59
N ARG A 247 4.36 -14.71 -10.65
CA ARG A 247 3.13 -13.92 -10.67
C ARG A 247 3.37 -12.51 -10.14
N CYS A 248 4.51 -12.28 -9.49
CA CYS A 248 4.93 -10.96 -9.11
C CYS A 248 5.59 -10.26 -10.31
N ARG A 249 4.94 -9.21 -10.80
CA ARG A 249 5.47 -8.40 -11.90
C ARG A 249 6.83 -7.79 -11.56
N GLU A 250 6.98 -7.25 -10.35
CA GLU A 250 8.22 -6.63 -9.89
C GLU A 250 9.40 -7.62 -9.88
N PHE A 251 9.15 -8.91 -9.63
CA PHE A 251 10.16 -9.95 -9.75
C PHE A 251 10.53 -10.22 -11.20
N VAL A 252 9.56 -10.28 -12.11
CA VAL A 252 9.83 -10.43 -13.54
C VAL A 252 10.59 -9.23 -14.08
N THR A 253 10.18 -7.99 -13.77
CA THR A 253 10.88 -6.76 -14.14
C THR A 253 12.31 -6.73 -13.59
N PHE A 254 12.59 -7.31 -12.41
CA PHE A 254 13.95 -7.40 -11.86
C PHE A 254 14.90 -8.23 -12.73
N LEU A 255 14.38 -9.23 -13.45
CA LEU A 255 15.15 -10.09 -14.35
C LEU A 255 15.03 -9.70 -15.82
N ASP A 256 14.19 -8.73 -16.14
CA ASP A 256 13.83 -8.43 -17.51
C ASP A 256 14.95 -7.76 -18.30
N SER A 257 14.90 -7.90 -19.62
CA SER A 257 15.79 -7.18 -20.51
C SER A 257 15.42 -5.69 -20.57
N PRO A 258 16.34 -4.81 -20.97
CA PRO A 258 16.04 -3.38 -21.14
C PRO A 258 14.86 -3.08 -22.08
N ASP A 259 14.57 -3.98 -23.04
CA ASP A 259 13.46 -3.88 -23.98
C ASP A 259 12.19 -4.64 -23.54
N GLY A 260 12.17 -5.19 -22.32
CA GLY A 260 10.99 -5.79 -21.70
C GLY A 260 10.61 -7.16 -22.27
N ALA A 261 11.58 -8.03 -22.58
CA ALA A 261 11.32 -9.33 -23.21
C ALA A 261 10.50 -10.28 -22.33
N LEU A 262 10.82 -10.38 -21.04
CA LEU A 262 10.05 -11.17 -20.09
C LEU A 262 8.69 -10.54 -19.81
N GLU A 263 8.60 -9.22 -19.64
CA GLU A 263 7.28 -8.58 -19.47
C GLU A 263 6.35 -8.89 -20.64
N LYS A 264 6.85 -8.90 -21.88
CA LYS A 264 6.06 -9.32 -23.05
C LYS A 264 5.65 -10.79 -22.97
N GLN A 265 6.54 -11.68 -22.57
CA GLN A 265 6.26 -13.12 -22.45
C GLN A 265 5.22 -13.43 -21.36
N PHE A 266 5.25 -12.68 -20.25
CA PHE A 266 4.36 -12.89 -19.11
C PHE A 266 3.08 -12.04 -19.16
N SER A 267 2.98 -11.06 -20.07
CA SER A 267 1.83 -10.15 -20.19
C SER A 267 0.52 -10.92 -20.36
N ASP A 268 0.47 -11.86 -21.31
CA ASP A 268 -0.72 -12.66 -21.59
C ASP A 268 -1.16 -13.50 -20.38
N LEU A 269 -0.20 -14.07 -19.65
CA LEU A 269 -0.47 -14.84 -18.45
C LEU A 269 -1.09 -13.96 -17.36
N TRP A 270 -0.52 -12.79 -17.12
CA TRP A 270 -1.03 -11.85 -16.12
C TRP A 270 -2.40 -11.29 -16.51
N GLU A 271 -2.62 -10.99 -17.79
CA GLU A 271 -3.93 -10.54 -18.28
C GLU A 271 -5.00 -11.61 -18.11
N ARG A 272 -4.72 -12.86 -18.51
CA ARG A 272 -5.66 -13.98 -18.32
C ARG A 272 -5.97 -14.25 -16.84
N THR A 273 -4.94 -14.23 -16.00
CA THR A 273 -5.09 -14.45 -14.55
C THR A 273 -5.90 -13.33 -13.91
N ALA A 274 -5.60 -12.08 -14.25
CA ALA A 274 -6.32 -10.92 -13.73
C ALA A 274 -7.76 -10.85 -14.24
N ALA A 275 -8.02 -11.22 -15.50
CA ALA A 275 -9.38 -11.28 -16.04
C ALA A 275 -10.23 -12.36 -15.34
N LYS A 276 -9.65 -13.53 -15.07
CA LYS A 276 -10.32 -14.58 -14.30
C LYS A 276 -10.66 -14.12 -12.88
N GLU A 277 -9.68 -13.57 -12.17
CA GLU A 277 -9.89 -13.07 -10.81
C GLU A 277 -10.94 -11.94 -10.77
N PHE A 278 -10.88 -11.03 -11.74
CA PHE A 278 -11.88 -9.97 -11.88
C PHE A 278 -13.30 -10.53 -12.02
N ASN A 279 -13.50 -11.51 -12.89
CA ASN A 279 -14.82 -12.13 -13.10
C ASN A 279 -15.33 -12.83 -11.84
N GLU A 280 -14.45 -13.50 -11.10
CA GLU A 280 -14.82 -14.12 -9.82
C GLU A 280 -15.20 -13.08 -8.76
N VAL A 281 -14.43 -11.98 -8.66
CA VAL A 281 -14.77 -10.87 -7.76
C VAL A 281 -16.13 -10.28 -8.13
N VAL A 282 -16.40 -10.03 -9.41
CA VAL A 282 -17.71 -9.56 -9.88
C VAL A 282 -18.81 -10.57 -9.55
N GLY A 283 -18.57 -11.87 -9.72
CA GLY A 283 -19.51 -12.93 -9.35
C GLY A 283 -19.86 -12.93 -7.86
N LEU A 284 -18.88 -12.71 -6.98
CA LEU A 284 -19.11 -12.55 -5.54
C LEU A 284 -19.94 -11.30 -5.21
N ILE A 285 -19.73 -10.20 -5.94
CA ILE A 285 -20.50 -8.97 -5.77
C ILE A 285 -21.96 -9.20 -6.16
N HIS A 286 -22.22 -9.81 -7.33
CA HIS A 286 -23.58 -10.14 -7.76
C HIS A 286 -24.29 -11.09 -6.78
N SER A 287 -23.53 -12.00 -6.18
CA SER A 287 -24.03 -12.95 -5.17
C SER A 287 -24.05 -12.37 -3.75
N GLN A 288 -23.70 -11.09 -3.57
CA GLN A 288 -23.63 -10.39 -2.28
C GLN A 288 -22.80 -11.13 -1.21
N ARG A 289 -21.73 -11.82 -1.64
CA ARG A 289 -20.86 -12.61 -0.76
C ARG A 289 -19.79 -11.73 -0.11
N TRP A 290 -20.24 -10.73 0.64
CA TRP A 290 -19.41 -9.68 1.25
C TRP A 290 -18.31 -10.22 2.16
N ASP A 291 -18.60 -11.21 3.00
CA ASP A 291 -17.61 -11.81 3.91
C ASP A 291 -16.45 -12.49 3.16
N GLU A 292 -16.69 -12.97 1.94
CA GLU A 292 -15.65 -13.57 1.12
C GLU A 292 -14.78 -12.52 0.44
N LEU A 293 -15.38 -11.40 0.02
CA LEU A 293 -14.65 -10.24 -0.46
C LEU A 293 -13.80 -9.62 0.65
N ALA A 294 -14.36 -9.44 1.85
CA ALA A 294 -13.66 -8.90 3.02
C ALA A 294 -12.42 -9.74 3.40
N ARG A 295 -12.48 -11.08 3.30
CA ARG A 295 -11.30 -11.95 3.51
C ARG A 295 -10.17 -11.71 2.50
N SER A 296 -10.49 -11.13 1.35
CA SER A 296 -9.56 -10.80 0.28
C SER A 296 -9.10 -9.34 0.32
N ASP A 297 -9.60 -8.54 1.28
CA ASP A 297 -9.28 -7.11 1.41
C ASP A 297 -7.91 -6.90 2.05
N GLN A 298 -7.04 -6.16 1.36
CA GLN A 298 -5.69 -5.89 1.85
C GLN A 298 -5.69 -5.08 3.16
N LEU A 299 -6.60 -4.10 3.36
CA LEU A 299 -6.59 -3.30 4.59
C LEU A 299 -6.94 -4.16 5.80
N LEU A 300 -8.01 -4.96 5.72
CA LEU A 300 -8.40 -5.86 6.80
C LEU A 300 -7.29 -6.86 7.14
N ARG A 301 -6.59 -7.41 6.14
CA ARG A 301 -5.42 -8.29 6.39
C ARG A 301 -4.27 -7.58 7.11
N GLU A 302 -3.95 -6.36 6.70
CA GLU A 302 -2.86 -5.58 7.31
C GLU A 302 -3.23 -5.11 8.73
N MET A 303 -4.49 -4.79 8.99
CA MET A 303 -5.01 -4.47 10.33
C MET A 303 -4.99 -5.71 11.25
N ASN A 304 -5.49 -6.85 10.77
CA ASN A 304 -5.50 -8.10 11.53
C ASN A 304 -4.07 -8.58 11.88
N SER A 305 -3.11 -8.30 11.00
CA SER A 305 -1.68 -8.56 11.23
C SER A 305 -0.99 -7.47 12.07
N SER A 306 -1.73 -6.46 12.54
CA SER A 306 -1.20 -5.32 13.31
C SER A 306 -0.09 -4.52 12.61
N HIS A 307 -0.07 -4.51 11.27
CA HIS A 307 0.92 -3.76 10.49
C HIS A 307 0.58 -2.27 10.38
N VAL A 308 -0.70 -1.92 10.41
CA VAL A 308 -1.27 -0.56 10.26
C VAL A 308 -2.54 -0.41 11.10
N PHE A 309 -2.94 0.84 11.37
CA PHE A 309 -4.20 1.18 12.04
C PHE A 309 -4.45 0.38 13.33
N VAL A 310 -3.41 0.15 14.13
CA VAL A 310 -3.51 -0.64 15.37
C VAL A 310 -4.47 0.04 16.35
N GLY A 311 -5.46 -0.72 16.82
CA GLY A 311 -6.49 -0.25 17.74
C GLY A 311 -7.61 0.57 17.08
N PHE A 312 -7.60 0.73 15.74
CA PHE A 312 -8.76 1.23 15.02
C PHE A 312 -9.78 0.10 14.79
N SER A 313 -11.04 0.50 14.70
CA SER A 313 -12.18 -0.30 14.29
C SER A 313 -12.73 0.23 12.97
N GLU A 314 -13.42 -0.64 12.24
CA GLU A 314 -14.12 -0.32 11.01
C GLU A 314 -15.47 -1.05 10.99
N GLY A 315 -16.47 -0.46 10.33
CA GLY A 315 -17.78 -1.10 10.14
C GLY A 315 -17.69 -2.31 9.23
N ALA A 316 -18.65 -3.22 9.33
CA ALA A 316 -18.72 -4.37 8.43
C ALA A 316 -18.88 -3.90 6.97
N LEU A 317 -18.13 -4.52 6.06
CA LEU A 317 -18.19 -4.23 4.62
C LEU A 317 -19.40 -4.90 3.96
N SER A 318 -20.62 -4.57 4.39
CA SER A 318 -21.88 -5.18 3.92
C SER A 318 -22.46 -4.54 2.65
N PHE A 319 -21.61 -3.92 1.83
CA PHE A 319 -21.97 -3.15 0.64
C PHE A 319 -21.00 -3.48 -0.51
N PRO A 320 -21.34 -3.19 -1.77
CA PRO A 320 -20.45 -3.47 -2.90
C PRO A 320 -19.19 -2.58 -2.91
N PRO A 321 -18.06 -3.05 -3.46
CA PRO A 321 -16.85 -2.23 -3.61
C PRO A 321 -17.09 -0.90 -4.34
N THR A 322 -16.42 0.17 -3.91
CA THR A 322 -16.65 1.54 -4.42
C THR A 322 -15.78 1.90 -5.64
N TYR A 323 -14.76 1.10 -5.91
CA TYR A 323 -13.81 1.28 -7.01
C TYR A 323 -13.65 -0.05 -7.75
N ARG A 324 -13.41 -0.14 -9.06
CA ARG A 324 -13.41 0.91 -10.08
C ARG A 324 -14.67 0.77 -10.92
N MET A 325 -15.56 1.75 -10.86
CA MET A 325 -16.76 1.77 -11.70
C MET A 325 -16.43 2.07 -13.17
N ASN A 326 -17.28 1.58 -14.07
CA ASN A 326 -17.36 2.11 -15.43
C ASN A 326 -17.82 3.59 -15.37
N LYS A 327 -17.31 4.44 -16.27
CA LYS A 327 -17.65 5.88 -16.24
C LYS A 327 -19.05 6.16 -16.75
N ASP A 328 -19.42 5.47 -17.82
CA ASP A 328 -20.60 5.76 -18.64
C ASP A 328 -21.52 4.54 -18.76
N ALA A 329 -21.36 3.56 -17.86
CA ALA A 329 -22.12 2.31 -17.84
C ALA A 329 -22.17 1.75 -16.42
N ASP A 330 -23.11 0.85 -16.16
CA ASP A 330 -23.17 0.12 -14.90
C ASP A 330 -22.00 -0.87 -14.73
N GLY A 331 -21.76 -1.24 -13.49
CA GLY A 331 -20.77 -2.24 -13.11
C GLY A 331 -19.33 -1.72 -13.08
N TYR A 332 -18.40 -2.67 -13.15
CA TYR A 332 -16.98 -2.44 -12.85
C TYR A 332 -16.10 -2.48 -14.08
N SER A 333 -15.01 -1.70 -14.02
CA SER A 333 -13.99 -1.61 -15.05
C SER A 333 -12.75 -2.41 -14.65
N ASN A 334 -12.36 -3.40 -15.46
CA ASN A 334 -11.07 -4.09 -15.32
C ASN A 334 -9.88 -3.29 -15.88
N LYS A 335 -10.01 -1.96 -16.03
CA LYS A 335 -8.95 -1.14 -16.63
C LYS A 335 -7.69 -1.16 -15.76
N ARG A 336 -6.59 -1.62 -16.36
CA ARG A 336 -5.27 -1.86 -15.73
C ARG A 336 -5.27 -3.05 -14.77
N ASN A 337 -6.06 -4.09 -15.05
CA ASN A 337 -6.05 -5.35 -14.33
C ASN A 337 -6.32 -5.15 -12.83
N GLN A 338 -7.39 -4.43 -12.52
CA GLN A 338 -7.75 -4.07 -11.15
C GLN A 338 -9.13 -4.60 -10.82
N ASN A 339 -9.18 -5.42 -9.77
CA ASN A 339 -10.43 -5.88 -9.21
C ASN A 339 -11.24 -4.72 -8.61
N PRO A 340 -12.57 -4.85 -8.61
CA PRO A 340 -13.41 -4.09 -7.69
C PRO A 340 -12.84 -4.13 -6.26
N SER A 341 -12.73 -2.99 -5.58
CA SER A 341 -12.02 -2.81 -4.31
C SER A 341 -12.69 -1.78 -3.39
N TYR A 342 -12.60 -2.00 -2.08
CA TYR A 342 -12.99 -1.04 -1.04
C TYR A 342 -11.85 -0.04 -0.81
N CYS A 343 -11.68 0.89 -1.75
CA CYS A 343 -10.65 1.93 -1.66
C CYS A 343 -11.02 3.03 -0.66
N ASP A 344 -12.30 3.37 -0.58
CA ASP A 344 -12.83 4.46 0.24
C ASP A 344 -13.30 3.90 1.59
N ARG A 345 -12.69 4.37 2.68
CA ARG A 345 -12.83 3.77 4.02
C ARG A 345 -13.09 4.82 5.08
N VAL A 346 -13.71 4.39 6.17
CA VAL A 346 -13.92 5.18 7.39
C VAL A 346 -13.65 4.29 8.60
N LEU A 347 -12.60 4.63 9.33
CA LEU A 347 -12.17 3.93 10.53
C LEU A 347 -12.27 4.87 11.73
N TRP A 348 -12.41 4.30 12.91
CA TRP A 348 -12.37 5.08 14.15
C TRP A 348 -11.54 4.39 15.24
N ARG A 349 -11.02 5.19 16.15
CA ARG A 349 -10.38 4.73 17.39
C ARG A 349 -10.85 5.61 18.54
N SER A 350 -11.29 4.97 19.62
CA SER A 350 -11.63 5.64 20.88
C SER A 350 -10.63 5.22 21.95
N ARG A 351 -10.25 6.15 22.84
CA ARG A 351 -9.42 5.81 24.01
C ARG A 351 -10.15 4.80 24.91
N PRO A 352 -9.41 3.89 25.59
CA PRO A 352 -9.99 3.01 26.60
C PRO A 352 -10.79 3.80 27.64
N GLY A 353 -12.00 3.34 27.96
CA GLY A 353 -12.93 4.04 28.88
C GLY A 353 -13.95 4.95 28.19
N TYR A 354 -13.73 5.34 26.93
CA TYR A 354 -14.73 6.01 26.10
C TYR A 354 -15.40 4.96 25.21
N ARG A 355 -16.71 4.72 25.39
CA ARG A 355 -17.48 3.86 24.47
C ARG A 355 -17.67 4.63 23.16
N GLY A 356 -17.18 4.06 22.06
CA GLY A 356 -17.29 4.61 20.70
C GLY A 356 -18.66 4.39 20.09
#